data_AF-A0A919SD15-F1
#
_entry.id   AF-A0A919SD15-F1
#
_cell.length_a   1.000
_cell.length_b   1.000
_cell.length_c   1.000
_cell.angle_alpha   90.00
_cell.angle_beta   90.00
_cell.angle_gamma   90.00
#
_symmetry.space_group_name_H-M   'P 1'
#
loop_
_entity.id
_entity.type
_entity.pdbx_description
1 polymer ?
#
loop_
_entity_poly.entity_id
_entity_poly.type
_entity_poly.pdbx_seq_one_letter_code
_entity_poly.pdbx_strand_id
1 'polypeptide(L)'
;MREVFPPGADQVRRTVRRRQGIAAGLGVVLAIAAITSGIALVNDRHPATNAPPAAPSSGPSENLDVFPTPDPTAEARISAADDALGDPDKQPWVVATSGVVTADYENAAMDLAADDYQFYLYCVGEGTVDIVLKDGQYGDKKMAAGTATCSDNPEPAILPFTQPAANRSRVFLSGDARAAEKASFSFKIVRTSEIVTEASQESKTNATAAAALLDGSGLPEPAKMTTEQDKTADVTKPAGNYRVTVSCHGPGKVSFLVRTGKTLRDGTVATNGQTEGTVTHECKGDGEFSSFASITLAAGSGLSITAQADSAARNKAGWAYLVIPG
;
A
#
# COMPACT_ATOMS: atom_id res chain seq x y z
N MET A 1 -5.55 -37.48 28.82
CA MET A 1 -5.01 -36.37 28.01
C MET A 1 -6.14 -35.90 27.10
N ARG A 2 -6.56 -34.63 27.20
CA ARG A 2 -7.64 -34.03 26.39
C ARG A 2 -6.98 -33.12 25.35
N GLU A 3 -7.15 -33.42 24.07
CA GLU A 3 -6.80 -32.51 22.97
C GLU A 3 -7.75 -31.31 22.99
N VAL A 4 -7.18 -30.11 23.03
CA VAL A 4 -7.90 -28.84 22.94
C VAL A 4 -7.80 -28.36 21.49
N PHE A 5 -8.92 -28.32 20.78
CA PHE A 5 -9.01 -27.73 19.45
C PHE A 5 -9.42 -26.26 19.54
N PRO A 6 -8.76 -25.34 18.79
CA PRO A 6 -9.15 -23.94 18.74
C PRO A 6 -10.50 -23.77 18.01
N PRO A 7 -11.33 -22.79 18.43
CA PRO A 7 -12.63 -22.53 17.82
C PRO A 7 -12.44 -22.05 16.38
N GLY A 8 -13.04 -22.77 15.41
CA GLY A 8 -13.06 -22.38 13.99
C GLY A 8 -12.78 -23.50 12.97
N ALA A 9 -12.29 -24.66 13.41
CA ALA A 9 -11.92 -25.75 12.49
C ALA A 9 -13.12 -26.36 11.72
N ASP A 10 -14.34 -26.27 12.26
CA ASP A 10 -15.54 -26.84 11.62
C ASP A 10 -16.07 -26.03 10.43
N GLN A 11 -15.78 -24.73 10.35
CA GLN A 11 -16.21 -23.92 9.20
C GLN A 11 -15.37 -24.23 7.94
N VAL A 12 -14.07 -24.50 8.09
CA VAL A 12 -13.17 -24.80 6.97
C VAL A 12 -13.55 -26.13 6.29
N ARG A 13 -14.00 -27.14 7.05
CA ARG A 13 -14.42 -28.44 6.48
C ARG A 13 -15.70 -28.36 5.66
N ARG A 14 -16.63 -27.44 5.96
CA ARG A 14 -17.87 -27.28 5.18
C ARG A 14 -17.62 -26.62 3.82
N THR A 15 -16.64 -25.74 3.70
CA THR A 15 -16.35 -25.03 2.45
C THR A 15 -15.66 -25.92 1.42
N VAL A 16 -14.76 -26.82 1.86
CA VAL A 16 -14.04 -27.73 0.94
C VAL A 16 -14.97 -28.78 0.34
N ARG A 17 -15.93 -29.31 1.12
CA ARG A 17 -16.92 -30.27 0.60
C ARG A 17 -17.88 -29.67 -0.44
N ARG A 18 -18.13 -28.36 -0.39
CA ARG A 18 -19.04 -27.69 -1.34
C ARG A 18 -18.41 -27.44 -2.71
N ARG A 19 -17.07 -27.36 -2.80
CA ARG A 19 -16.35 -27.15 -4.08
C ARG A 19 -16.13 -28.44 -4.90
N GLN A 20 -16.23 -29.63 -4.29
CA GLN A 20 -16.16 -30.90 -5.04
C GLN A 20 -17.52 -31.44 -5.51
N GLY A 21 -18.63 -30.75 -5.19
CA GLY A 21 -20.00 -31.22 -5.48
C GLY A 21 -20.70 -30.59 -6.69
N ILE A 22 -20.04 -29.74 -7.48
CA ILE A 22 -20.64 -29.10 -8.66
C ILE A 22 -19.80 -29.47 -9.90
N ALA A 23 -19.79 -30.75 -10.24
CA ALA A 23 -19.30 -31.27 -11.50
C ALA A 23 -20.22 -32.40 -11.96
N ALA A 24 -21.49 -32.07 -12.24
CA ALA A 24 -22.39 -32.92 -13.02
C ALA A 24 -23.64 -32.12 -13.45
N GLY A 25 -23.79 -31.92 -14.75
CA GLY A 25 -25.11 -31.83 -15.38
C GLY A 25 -25.51 -30.49 -15.99
N LEU A 26 -25.86 -30.57 -17.29
CA LEU A 26 -26.69 -29.68 -18.11
C LEU A 26 -25.97 -28.42 -18.64
N GLY A 27 -25.99 -28.08 -19.92
CA GLY A 27 -26.76 -28.60 -21.05
C GLY A 27 -26.48 -27.74 -22.28
N VAL A 28 -26.57 -28.38 -23.43
CA VAL A 28 -26.36 -27.85 -24.78
C VAL A 28 -27.35 -26.73 -25.11
N VAL A 29 -26.87 -25.62 -25.67
CA VAL A 29 -27.61 -24.83 -26.69
C VAL A 29 -26.62 -24.37 -27.77
N LEU A 30 -26.74 -25.00 -28.94
CA LEU A 30 -26.17 -24.56 -30.21
C LEU A 30 -26.86 -23.26 -30.67
N ALA A 31 -26.07 -22.29 -31.12
CA ALA A 31 -26.53 -21.27 -32.05
C ALA A 31 -25.62 -21.29 -33.28
N ILE A 32 -26.17 -21.82 -34.36
CA ILE A 32 -25.59 -21.93 -35.70
C ILE A 32 -25.72 -20.56 -36.38
N ALA A 33 -24.60 -19.97 -36.81
CA ALA A 33 -24.61 -18.92 -37.82
C ALA A 33 -23.84 -19.43 -39.04
N ALA A 34 -24.61 -19.72 -40.09
CA ALA A 34 -24.15 -20.17 -41.39
C ALA A 34 -23.47 -19.03 -42.16
N ILE A 35 -22.28 -19.29 -42.72
CA ILE A 35 -21.81 -18.58 -43.91
C ILE A 35 -21.37 -19.64 -44.93
N THR A 36 -22.11 -19.63 -46.03
CA THR A 36 -22.00 -20.42 -47.24
C THR A 36 -21.00 -19.82 -48.22
N SER A 37 -20.11 -20.65 -48.78
CA SER A 37 -19.52 -20.64 -50.16
C SER A 37 -18.09 -21.20 -50.10
N GLY A 38 -17.60 -22.14 -50.90
CA GLY A 38 -18.08 -22.81 -52.10
C GLY A 38 -17.21 -24.05 -52.41
N ILE A 39 -17.65 -24.88 -53.36
CA ILE A 39 -17.21 -26.25 -53.67
C ILE A 39 -16.34 -26.28 -54.93
N ALA A 40 -15.29 -27.13 -54.95
CA ALA A 40 -14.83 -27.98 -56.07
C ALA A 40 -13.83 -29.03 -55.50
N LEU A 41 -14.10 -30.35 -55.41
CA LEU A 41 -14.05 -31.43 -56.45
C LEU A 41 -12.70 -31.48 -57.20
N VAL A 42 -11.92 -32.56 -57.41
CA VAL A 42 -12.04 -34.04 -57.28
C VAL A 42 -10.61 -34.68 -57.36
N ASN A 43 -10.50 -35.91 -56.85
CA ASN A 43 -9.42 -36.92 -56.87
C ASN A 43 -8.47 -37.02 -58.08
N ASP A 44 -7.24 -37.53 -57.83
CA ASP A 44 -6.74 -38.72 -58.56
C ASP A 44 -5.68 -39.55 -57.78
N ARG A 45 -5.60 -40.84 -58.12
CA ARG A 45 -4.93 -41.96 -57.41
C ARG A 45 -3.61 -42.43 -58.06
N HIS A 46 -2.74 -43.01 -57.22
CA HIS A 46 -1.73 -44.10 -57.44
C HIS A 46 -0.32 -43.75 -58.00
N PRO A 47 0.70 -44.64 -57.88
CA PRO A 47 1.26 -45.31 -56.69
C PRO A 47 2.82 -45.26 -56.59
N ALA A 48 3.33 -45.67 -55.43
CA ALA A 48 4.70 -46.07 -55.00
C ALA A 48 5.92 -45.97 -55.95
N THR A 49 7.02 -45.37 -55.46
CA THR A 49 8.37 -46.01 -55.41
C THR A 49 9.40 -45.25 -54.54
N ASN A 50 10.15 -46.03 -53.76
CA ASN A 50 11.50 -45.81 -53.22
C ASN A 50 11.72 -44.85 -52.03
N ALA A 51 11.73 -45.43 -50.82
CA ALA A 51 12.30 -44.85 -49.61
C ALA A 51 13.80 -45.21 -49.45
N PRO A 52 14.68 -44.24 -49.10
CA PRO A 52 15.92 -44.48 -48.37
C PRO A 52 15.74 -44.22 -46.85
N PRO A 53 16.61 -44.74 -45.98
CA PRO A 53 16.31 -44.90 -44.55
C PRO A 53 16.54 -43.64 -43.69
N ALA A 54 15.63 -43.48 -42.72
CA ALA A 54 15.74 -42.87 -41.40
C ALA A 54 16.37 -41.46 -41.23
N ALA A 55 15.50 -40.50 -40.93
CA ALA A 55 15.80 -39.42 -39.97
C ALA A 55 14.76 -39.51 -38.81
N PRO A 56 15.17 -39.34 -37.55
CA PRO A 56 14.29 -39.56 -36.41
C PRO A 56 13.16 -38.54 -36.36
N SER A 57 11.97 -39.05 -36.05
CA SER A 57 10.74 -38.31 -35.75
C SER A 57 11.00 -37.22 -34.71
N SER A 58 10.98 -35.95 -35.13
CA SER A 58 10.70 -34.82 -34.25
C SER A 58 9.22 -34.88 -33.88
N GLY A 59 8.92 -35.39 -32.69
CA GLY A 59 7.59 -35.25 -32.09
C GLY A 59 7.21 -33.77 -31.93
N PRO A 60 5.93 -33.46 -31.66
CA PRO A 60 5.51 -32.09 -31.41
C PRO A 60 6.28 -31.59 -30.18
N SER A 61 7.11 -30.58 -30.36
CA SER A 61 7.73 -29.90 -29.22
C SER A 61 6.60 -29.24 -28.42
N GLU A 62 6.38 -29.77 -27.23
CA GLU A 62 5.71 -29.08 -26.14
C GLU A 62 6.36 -27.69 -26.03
N ASN A 63 5.62 -26.64 -26.43
CA ASN A 63 5.91 -25.28 -26.02
C ASN A 63 5.63 -25.21 -24.52
N LEU A 64 6.58 -25.69 -23.73
CA LEU A 64 6.71 -25.43 -22.31
C LEU A 64 6.78 -23.92 -22.11
N ASP A 65 5.79 -23.39 -21.39
CA ASP A 65 5.73 -22.10 -20.71
C ASP A 65 6.92 -21.18 -20.96
N VAL A 66 6.85 -20.41 -22.05
CA VAL A 66 7.59 -19.17 -22.15
C VAL A 66 6.94 -18.22 -21.15
N PHE A 67 7.45 -18.20 -19.92
CA PHE A 67 7.25 -17.04 -19.05
C PHE A 67 7.65 -15.82 -19.88
N PRO A 68 6.74 -14.88 -20.16
CA PRO A 68 7.11 -13.69 -20.92
C PRO A 68 8.25 -13.02 -20.17
N THR A 69 9.37 -12.80 -20.86
CA THR A 69 10.49 -12.04 -20.32
C THR A 69 9.92 -10.72 -19.78
N PRO A 70 10.21 -10.33 -18.53
CA PRO A 70 9.73 -9.08 -17.98
C PRO A 70 10.04 -7.94 -18.95
N ASP A 71 9.02 -7.19 -19.35
CA ASP A 71 9.21 -6.01 -20.19
C ASP A 71 9.98 -4.98 -19.35
N PRO A 72 11.25 -4.67 -19.69
CA PRO A 72 12.06 -3.74 -18.91
C PRO A 72 11.43 -2.35 -18.86
N THR A 73 10.50 -2.03 -19.76
CA THR A 73 9.74 -0.79 -19.74
C THR A 73 8.58 -0.83 -18.74
N ALA A 74 7.99 -2.00 -18.45
CA ALA A 74 6.93 -2.15 -17.47
C ALA A 74 7.44 -1.98 -16.03
N GLU A 75 8.59 -2.58 -15.71
CA GLU A 75 9.23 -2.41 -14.40
C GLU A 75 9.65 -0.94 -14.16
N ALA A 76 10.20 -0.28 -15.18
CA ALA A 76 10.54 1.14 -15.09
C ALA A 76 9.30 2.02 -14.86
N ARG A 77 8.18 1.73 -15.52
CA ARG A 77 6.91 2.45 -15.31
C ARG A 77 6.32 2.20 -13.91
N ILE A 78 6.40 0.97 -13.39
CA ILE A 78 5.96 0.66 -12.02
C ILE A 78 6.82 1.42 -11.03
N SER A 79 8.15 1.40 -11.18
CA SER A 79 9.06 2.16 -10.33
C SER A 79 8.74 3.66 -10.35
N ALA A 80 8.50 4.25 -11.53
CA ALA A 80 8.12 5.65 -11.64
C ALA A 80 6.75 5.95 -10.98
N ALA A 81 5.80 5.02 -11.06
CA ALA A 81 4.51 5.15 -10.39
C ALA A 81 4.66 5.03 -8.86
N ASP A 82 5.50 4.12 -8.37
CA ASP A 82 5.82 3.98 -6.94
C ASP A 82 6.52 5.22 -6.39
N ASP A 83 7.50 5.76 -7.13
CA ASP A 83 8.19 7.01 -6.76
C ASP A 83 7.17 8.16 -6.63
N ALA A 84 6.14 8.19 -7.47
CA ALA A 84 5.07 9.19 -7.41
C ALA A 84 4.13 9.03 -6.20
N LEU A 85 4.00 7.83 -5.60
CA LEU A 85 3.23 7.64 -4.37
C LEU A 85 3.82 8.40 -3.19
N GLY A 86 5.15 8.59 -3.18
CA GLY A 86 5.91 9.17 -2.08
C GLY A 86 6.28 8.15 -1.00
N ASP A 87 6.68 8.64 0.16
CA ASP A 87 7.16 7.83 1.29
C ASP A 87 6.03 7.57 2.31
N PRO A 88 5.72 6.30 2.66
CA PRO A 88 4.67 5.95 3.64
C PRO A 88 4.88 6.59 5.01
N ASP A 89 6.13 6.80 5.39
CA ASP A 89 6.49 7.35 6.69
C ASP A 89 6.34 8.88 6.73
N LYS A 90 6.14 9.52 5.57
CA LYS A 90 5.94 10.97 5.40
C LYS A 90 4.52 11.35 4.99
N GLN A 91 3.79 10.49 4.29
CA GLN A 91 2.38 10.71 3.97
C GLN A 91 1.53 9.53 4.42
N PRO A 92 0.55 9.75 5.31
CA PRO A 92 -0.26 8.65 5.81
C PRO A 92 -1.12 8.12 4.67
N TRP A 93 -1.06 6.80 4.44
CA TRP A 93 -2.04 6.12 3.62
C TRP A 93 -2.49 4.84 4.31
N VAL A 94 -3.76 4.53 4.17
CA VAL A 94 -4.36 3.31 4.73
C VAL A 94 -4.12 2.12 3.80
N VAL A 95 -4.04 2.39 2.50
CA VAL A 95 -3.72 1.40 1.46
C VAL A 95 -2.86 2.09 0.42
N ALA A 96 -1.81 1.42 -0.05
CA ALA A 96 -1.06 1.79 -1.25
C ALA A 96 -0.73 0.54 -2.07
N THR A 97 -0.77 0.67 -3.39
CA THR A 97 -0.45 -0.42 -4.32
C THR A 97 -0.05 0.15 -5.66
N SER A 98 0.68 -0.65 -6.44
CA SER A 98 1.04 -0.36 -7.82
C SER A 98 0.86 -1.60 -8.70
N GLY A 99 0.79 -1.37 -10.00
CA GLY A 99 0.62 -2.43 -10.97
C GLY A 99 0.57 -1.92 -12.39
N VAL A 100 0.36 -2.85 -13.32
CA VAL A 100 0.11 -2.56 -14.74
C VAL A 100 -1.38 -2.32 -14.94
N VAL A 101 -1.72 -1.32 -15.74
CA VAL A 101 -3.12 -1.06 -16.12
C VAL A 101 -3.64 -2.21 -16.97
N THR A 102 -4.74 -2.84 -16.53
CA THR A 102 -5.49 -3.82 -17.33
C THR A 102 -6.87 -3.26 -17.69
N ALA A 103 -7.62 -4.02 -18.50
CA ALA A 103 -8.99 -3.63 -18.87
C ALA A 103 -9.98 -3.73 -17.69
N ASP A 104 -9.66 -4.50 -16.65
CA ASP A 104 -10.59 -4.87 -15.58
C ASP A 104 -9.91 -5.04 -14.22
N TYR A 105 -8.87 -4.25 -13.94
CA TYR A 105 -8.15 -4.35 -12.68
C TYR A 105 -9.09 -4.13 -11.49
N GLU A 106 -9.01 -5.04 -10.51
CA GLU A 106 -9.74 -4.95 -9.26
C GLU A 106 -8.80 -5.14 -8.07
N ASN A 107 -8.90 -4.25 -7.09
CA ASN A 107 -8.27 -4.43 -5.79
C ASN A 107 -9.27 -4.23 -4.64
N ALA A 108 -9.08 -5.02 -3.60
CA ALA A 108 -9.78 -4.91 -2.34
C ALA A 108 -8.95 -4.12 -1.33
N ALA A 109 -9.33 -2.87 -1.06
CA ALA A 109 -8.88 -2.18 0.15
C ALA A 109 -9.64 -2.78 1.34
N MET A 110 -8.99 -3.68 2.09
CA MET A 110 -9.60 -4.33 3.25
C MET A 110 -9.66 -3.35 4.44
N ASP A 111 -10.78 -3.41 5.17
CA ASP A 111 -10.96 -2.82 6.51
C ASP A 111 -10.76 -1.30 6.65
N LEU A 112 -11.28 -0.52 5.70
CA LEU A 112 -11.40 0.93 5.91
C LEU A 112 -12.48 1.20 6.98
N ALA A 113 -12.13 2.00 7.99
CA ALA A 113 -13.08 2.47 9.00
C ALA A 113 -14.15 3.39 8.37
N ALA A 114 -15.25 3.63 9.10
CA ALA A 114 -16.23 4.62 8.69
C ALA A 114 -15.64 6.04 8.82
N ASP A 115 -15.34 6.69 7.70
CA ASP A 115 -14.72 8.02 7.65
C ASP A 115 -14.77 8.60 6.21
N ASP A 116 -14.31 9.83 6.07
CA ASP A 116 -14.04 10.47 4.79
C ASP A 116 -12.61 10.19 4.33
N TYR A 117 -12.45 9.91 3.05
CA TYR A 117 -11.18 9.54 2.43
C TYR A 117 -10.95 10.29 1.11
N GLN A 118 -9.68 10.39 0.71
CA GLN A 118 -9.26 10.76 -0.64
C GLN A 118 -8.48 9.60 -1.26
N PHE A 119 -8.89 9.22 -2.45
CA PHE A 119 -8.16 8.30 -3.31
C PHE A 119 -7.30 9.11 -4.27
N TYR A 120 -6.02 8.73 -4.36
CA TYR A 120 -5.05 9.31 -5.28
C TYR A 120 -4.61 8.22 -6.24
N LEU A 121 -4.70 8.46 -7.55
CA LEU A 121 -4.12 7.59 -8.57
C LEU A 121 -3.11 8.37 -9.40
N TYR A 122 -1.91 7.81 -9.53
CA TYR A 122 -0.89 8.24 -10.47
C TYR A 122 -0.83 7.23 -11.60
N CYS A 123 -0.90 7.68 -12.85
CA CYS A 123 -0.79 6.80 -14.02
C CYS A 123 0.41 7.21 -14.88
N VAL A 124 1.34 6.28 -15.08
CA VAL A 124 2.54 6.47 -15.91
C VAL A 124 2.37 5.75 -17.23
N GLY A 125 2.53 6.47 -18.35
CA GLY A 125 2.42 5.94 -19.71
C GLY A 125 1.47 6.75 -20.58
N GLU A 126 0.80 6.09 -21.54
CA GLU A 126 -0.16 6.74 -22.44
C GLU A 126 -1.60 6.33 -22.15
N GLY A 127 -2.56 7.19 -22.53
CA GLY A 127 -3.99 6.89 -22.45
C GLY A 127 -4.64 7.37 -21.17
N THR A 128 -5.78 6.77 -20.84
CA THR A 128 -6.58 7.11 -19.68
C THR A 128 -7.02 5.88 -18.91
N VAL A 129 -7.23 6.05 -17.61
CA VAL A 129 -7.73 5.02 -16.69
C VAL A 129 -9.02 5.51 -16.04
N ASP A 130 -10.09 4.77 -16.23
CA ASP A 130 -11.35 4.96 -15.52
C ASP A 130 -11.25 4.38 -14.11
N ILE A 131 -11.67 5.16 -13.11
CA ILE A 131 -11.62 4.80 -11.71
C ILE A 131 -13.04 4.66 -11.19
N VAL A 132 -13.33 3.54 -10.52
CA VAL A 132 -14.59 3.37 -9.79
C VAL A 132 -14.30 2.80 -8.41
N LEU A 133 -14.74 3.52 -7.37
CA LEU A 133 -14.72 3.07 -5.99
C LEU A 133 -16.10 2.57 -5.60
N LYS A 134 -16.18 1.35 -5.06
CA LYS A 134 -17.44 0.74 -4.63
C LYS A 134 -17.36 0.21 -3.21
N ASP A 135 -18.50 0.26 -2.53
CA ASP A 135 -18.67 -0.38 -1.24
C ASP A 135 -18.87 -1.90 -1.42
N GLY A 136 -18.00 -2.70 -0.81
CA GLY A 136 -18.04 -4.15 -0.90
C GLY A 136 -19.21 -4.80 -0.14
N GLN A 137 -19.85 -4.11 0.79
CA GLN A 137 -20.95 -4.66 1.60
C GLN A 137 -22.33 -4.42 0.98
N TYR A 138 -22.56 -3.25 0.38
CA TYR A 138 -23.87 -2.83 -0.12
C TYR A 138 -24.04 -3.07 -1.63
N GLY A 139 -23.68 -4.27 -2.09
CA GLY A 139 -23.98 -4.71 -3.46
C GLY A 139 -23.31 -3.85 -4.53
N ASP A 140 -22.03 -3.52 -4.36
CA ASP A 140 -21.26 -2.72 -5.32
C ASP A 140 -21.84 -1.31 -5.51
N LYS A 141 -22.39 -0.70 -4.45
CA LYS A 141 -22.78 0.71 -4.47
C LYS A 141 -21.56 1.57 -4.81
N LYS A 142 -21.65 2.30 -5.92
CA LYS A 142 -20.64 3.27 -6.34
C LYS A 142 -20.53 4.40 -5.32
N MET A 143 -19.35 4.56 -4.75
CA MET A 143 -19.01 5.63 -3.79
C MET A 143 -18.39 6.83 -4.49
N ALA A 144 -17.50 6.59 -5.46
CA ALA A 144 -16.91 7.62 -6.30
C ALA A 144 -16.50 7.07 -7.67
N ALA A 145 -16.30 7.96 -8.63
CA ALA A 145 -15.59 7.66 -9.88
C ALA A 145 -14.96 8.91 -10.46
N GLY A 146 -13.98 8.68 -11.31
CA GLY A 146 -13.37 9.68 -12.14
C GLY A 146 -12.44 9.03 -13.15
N THR A 147 -11.55 9.83 -13.70
CA THR A 147 -10.62 9.41 -14.75
C THR A 147 -9.24 9.98 -14.44
N ALA A 148 -8.19 9.20 -14.67
CA ALA A 148 -6.82 9.67 -14.66
C ALA A 148 -6.22 9.63 -16.06
N THR A 149 -5.52 10.69 -16.44
CA THR A 149 -4.72 10.72 -17.67
C THR A 149 -3.33 10.21 -17.36
N CYS A 150 -2.83 9.27 -18.15
CA CYS A 150 -1.48 8.75 -17.99
C CYS A 150 -0.47 9.68 -18.67
N SER A 151 0.67 9.89 -18.01
CA SER A 151 1.78 10.69 -18.54
C SER A 151 3.11 10.25 -17.94
N ASP A 152 4.22 10.65 -18.55
CA ASP A 152 5.56 10.36 -17.99
C ASP A 152 5.83 11.13 -16.67
N ASN A 153 5.10 12.22 -16.42
CA ASN A 153 5.12 13.00 -15.19
C ASN A 153 3.69 13.04 -14.62
N PRO A 154 3.26 11.97 -13.92
CA PRO A 154 1.86 11.81 -13.54
C PRO A 154 1.44 12.84 -12.49
N GLU A 155 0.38 13.58 -12.78
CA GLU A 155 -0.36 14.32 -11.76
C GLU A 155 -1.39 13.40 -11.10
N PRO A 156 -1.62 13.49 -9.79
CA PRO A 156 -2.58 12.62 -9.12
C PRO A 156 -4.01 12.96 -9.56
N ALA A 157 -4.76 11.94 -9.98
CA ALA A 157 -6.21 12.02 -9.99
C ALA A 157 -6.73 11.82 -8.57
N ILE A 158 -7.39 12.86 -8.03
CA ILE A 158 -7.87 12.88 -6.64
C ILE A 158 -9.38 12.70 -6.62
N LEU A 159 -9.86 11.68 -5.89
CA LEU A 159 -11.29 11.39 -5.75
C LEU A 159 -11.67 11.31 -4.26
N PRO A 160 -12.46 12.27 -3.74
CA PRO A 160 -13.01 12.15 -2.40
C PRO A 160 -14.12 11.09 -2.36
N PHE A 161 -14.19 10.32 -1.29
CA PHE A 161 -15.28 9.38 -1.03
C PHE A 161 -15.50 9.19 0.47
N THR A 162 -16.71 8.80 0.86
CA THR A 162 -17.08 8.52 2.25
C THR A 162 -17.33 7.03 2.41
N GLN A 163 -16.64 6.40 3.38
CA GLN A 163 -16.89 5.04 3.80
C GLN A 163 -17.96 5.04 4.89
N PRO A 164 -19.17 4.51 4.65
CA PRO A 164 -20.30 4.67 5.58
C PRO A 164 -20.22 3.78 6.82
N ALA A 165 -19.50 2.66 6.73
CA ALA A 165 -19.31 1.69 7.80
C ALA A 165 -17.94 1.02 7.65
N ALA A 166 -17.35 0.54 8.75
CA ALA A 166 -16.08 -0.17 8.69
C ALA A 166 -16.21 -1.44 7.83
N ASN A 167 -15.63 -1.45 6.62
CA ASN A 167 -15.70 -2.57 5.69
C ASN A 167 -14.66 -2.49 4.56
N ARG A 168 -14.68 -3.52 3.69
CA ARG A 168 -13.94 -3.61 2.44
C ARG A 168 -14.47 -2.61 1.42
N SER A 169 -13.56 -1.77 0.94
CA SER A 169 -13.72 -1.00 -0.29
C SER A 169 -13.16 -1.77 -1.47
N ARG A 170 -13.79 -1.64 -2.65
CA ARG A 170 -13.30 -2.20 -3.91
C ARG A 170 -12.93 -1.07 -4.86
N VAL A 171 -11.72 -1.13 -5.38
CA VAL A 171 -11.18 -0.21 -6.39
C VAL A 171 -11.20 -0.94 -7.72
N PHE A 172 -11.83 -0.34 -8.73
CA PHE A 172 -11.81 -0.82 -10.10
C PHE A 172 -11.09 0.20 -10.96
N LEU A 173 -10.12 -0.27 -11.74
CA LEU A 173 -9.38 0.54 -12.71
C LEU A 173 -9.53 -0.12 -14.08
N SER A 174 -9.93 0.67 -15.09
CA SER A 174 -10.08 0.21 -16.46
C SER A 174 -9.33 1.14 -17.39
N GLY A 175 -8.24 0.66 -17.99
CA GLY A 175 -7.51 1.41 -19.00
C GLY A 175 -8.22 1.42 -20.35
N ASP A 176 -8.10 2.52 -21.09
CA ASP A 176 -8.43 2.52 -22.51
C ASP A 176 -7.43 1.68 -23.33
N ALA A 177 -7.64 1.56 -24.65
CA ALA A 177 -6.78 0.77 -25.53
C ALA A 177 -5.33 1.30 -25.64
N ARG A 178 -5.06 2.53 -25.19
CA ARG A 178 -3.72 3.13 -25.15
C ARG A 178 -3.04 2.90 -23.81
N ALA A 179 -3.80 2.75 -22.72
CA ALA A 179 -3.29 2.49 -21.38
C ALA A 179 -3.17 1.00 -21.04
N ALA A 180 -4.12 0.18 -21.49
CA ALA A 180 -4.13 -1.25 -21.20
C ALA A 180 -2.82 -1.92 -21.65
N GLU A 181 -2.13 -2.58 -20.71
CA GLU A 181 -0.82 -3.25 -20.85
C GLU A 181 0.36 -2.34 -21.22
N LYS A 182 0.12 -1.02 -21.38
CA LYS A 182 1.11 -0.02 -21.83
C LYS A 182 1.37 1.06 -20.79
N ALA A 183 0.50 1.20 -19.81
CA ALA A 183 0.63 2.09 -18.68
C ALA A 183 0.74 1.30 -17.38
N SER A 184 1.38 1.92 -16.39
CA SER A 184 1.39 1.45 -15.00
C SER A 184 0.70 2.47 -14.13
N PHE A 185 0.15 2.04 -13.02
CA PHE A 185 -0.46 2.93 -12.06
C PHE A 185 0.05 2.65 -10.66
N SER A 186 -0.13 3.63 -9.81
CA SER A 186 -0.02 3.49 -8.38
C SER A 186 -1.16 4.27 -7.73
N PHE A 187 -1.75 3.73 -6.67
CA PHE A 187 -2.74 4.47 -5.91
C PHE A 187 -2.49 4.40 -4.41
N LYS A 188 -3.01 5.42 -3.73
CA LYS A 188 -3.13 5.43 -2.28
C LYS A 188 -4.49 5.94 -1.83
N ILE A 189 -4.94 5.43 -0.69
CA ILE A 189 -6.13 5.91 0.01
C ILE A 189 -5.67 6.58 1.30
N VAL A 190 -6.01 7.85 1.45
CA VAL A 190 -5.68 8.66 2.63
C VAL A 190 -6.97 9.07 3.30
N ARG A 191 -7.03 8.99 4.64
CA ARG A 191 -8.19 9.52 5.36
C ARG A 191 -8.15 11.04 5.27
N THR A 192 -9.26 11.69 4.94
CA THR A 192 -9.30 13.16 4.74
C THR A 192 -8.81 13.91 5.97
N SER A 193 -9.11 13.42 7.18
CA SER A 193 -8.59 13.98 8.43
C SER A 193 -7.05 13.98 8.53
N GLU A 194 -6.37 13.14 7.75
CA GLU A 194 -4.91 13.00 7.76
C GLU A 194 -4.24 13.87 6.67
N ILE A 195 -5.03 14.50 5.80
CA ILE A 195 -4.56 15.41 4.76
C ILE A 195 -4.52 16.80 5.36
N VAL A 196 -3.42 17.09 6.05
CA VAL A 196 -3.23 18.39 6.70
C VAL A 196 -2.01 19.06 6.08
N THR A 197 -2.27 20.11 5.29
CA THR A 197 -1.19 20.91 4.67
C THR A 197 -0.53 21.85 5.67
N GLU A 198 -1.25 22.22 6.74
CA GLU A 198 -0.75 23.09 7.81
C GLU A 198 -1.18 22.61 9.19
N ALA A 199 -0.23 22.45 10.11
CA ALA A 199 -0.57 22.10 11.49
C ALA A 199 -1.49 23.16 12.11
N SER A 200 -2.52 22.69 12.82
CA SER A 200 -3.48 23.56 13.49
C SER A 200 -2.79 24.45 14.54
N GLN A 201 -3.35 25.63 14.82
CA GLN A 201 -2.80 26.50 15.87
C GLN A 201 -2.83 25.80 17.24
N GLU A 202 -3.85 24.99 17.50
CA GLU A 202 -3.97 24.15 18.70
C GLU A 202 -2.80 23.16 18.82
N SER A 203 -2.52 22.41 17.75
CA SER A 203 -1.40 21.47 17.70
C SER A 203 -0.04 22.13 17.83
N LYS A 204 0.18 23.30 17.21
CA LYS A 204 1.41 24.10 17.38
C LYS A 204 1.61 24.55 18.83
N THR A 205 0.54 25.02 19.48
CA THR A 205 0.58 25.39 20.90
C THR A 205 0.88 24.17 21.77
N ASN A 206 0.25 23.03 21.49
CA ASN A 206 0.49 21.78 22.21
C ASN A 206 1.90 21.22 21.97
N ALA A 207 2.48 21.34 20.78
CA ALA A 207 3.86 20.95 20.51
C ALA A 207 4.87 21.81 21.29
N THR A 208 4.57 23.10 21.44
CA THR A 208 5.35 24.02 22.27
C THR A 208 5.27 23.63 23.75
N ALA A 209 4.06 23.33 24.24
CA ALA A 209 3.85 22.84 25.60
C ALA A 209 4.57 21.50 25.86
N ALA A 210 4.50 20.56 24.91
CA ALA A 210 5.21 19.29 24.99
C ALA A 210 6.73 19.49 25.08
N ALA A 211 7.31 20.38 24.28
CA ALA A 211 8.73 20.69 24.36
C ALA A 211 9.13 21.36 25.69
N ALA A 212 8.27 22.20 26.26
CA ALA A 212 8.53 22.80 27.57
C ALA A 212 8.65 21.75 28.69
N LEU A 213 8.02 20.57 28.55
CA LEU A 213 8.18 19.44 29.49
C LEU A 213 9.57 18.79 29.41
N LEU A 214 10.27 18.95 28.29
CA LEU A 214 11.61 18.40 28.05
C LEU A 214 12.71 19.46 28.22
N ASP A 215 12.33 20.72 28.42
CA ASP A 215 13.27 21.83 28.56
C ASP A 215 13.99 21.76 29.92
N GLY A 216 15.28 22.08 29.92
CA GLY A 216 16.14 21.96 31.08
C GLY A 216 17.51 22.58 30.85
N SER A 217 18.07 23.19 31.90
CA SER A 217 19.38 23.83 31.84
C SER A 217 20.46 22.85 31.39
N GLY A 218 21.17 23.18 30.31
CA GLY A 218 22.27 22.38 29.78
C GLY A 218 21.86 21.24 28.84
N LEU A 219 20.56 21.13 28.52
CA LEU A 219 20.07 20.20 27.50
C LEU A 219 19.96 20.92 26.14
N PRO A 220 20.05 20.18 25.02
CA PRO A 220 19.70 20.73 23.72
C PRO A 220 18.24 21.15 23.68
N GLU A 221 17.89 22.11 22.81
CA GLU A 221 16.48 22.46 22.59
C GLU A 221 15.72 21.22 22.07
N PRO A 222 14.58 20.86 22.70
CA PRO A 222 13.75 19.75 22.22
C PRO A 222 13.17 20.05 20.84
N ALA A 223 13.18 19.04 19.97
CA ALA A 223 12.51 19.13 18.68
C ALA A 223 10.99 19.05 18.90
N LYS A 224 10.26 19.97 18.26
CA LYS A 224 8.80 20.14 18.37
C LYS A 224 8.15 19.61 17.11
N MET A 225 7.14 18.77 17.27
CA MET A 225 6.47 18.09 16.17
C MET A 225 4.96 18.15 16.38
N THR A 226 4.23 18.23 15.27
CA THR A 226 2.77 18.22 15.26
C THR A 226 2.29 16.82 14.89
N THR A 227 1.09 16.42 15.34
CA THR A 227 0.54 15.10 14.97
C THR A 227 0.09 15.04 13.50
N GLU A 228 0.00 16.20 12.85
CA GLU A 228 -0.47 16.40 11.48
C GLU A 228 0.63 16.28 10.42
N GLN A 229 1.73 17.03 10.58
CA GLN A 229 2.73 17.21 9.53
C GLN A 229 3.91 16.27 9.69
N ASP A 230 4.34 16.02 10.93
CA ASP A 230 5.62 15.39 11.19
C ASP A 230 5.43 14.19 12.12
N LYS A 231 4.91 13.10 11.54
CA LYS A 231 4.69 11.85 12.27
C LYS A 231 5.98 11.09 12.54
N THR A 232 7.01 11.34 11.73
CA THR A 232 8.30 10.64 11.83
C THR A 232 9.42 11.65 11.93
N ALA A 233 10.30 11.47 12.92
CA ALA A 233 11.54 12.22 13.08
C ALA A 233 12.74 11.33 12.78
N ASP A 234 13.48 11.66 11.73
CA ASP A 234 14.76 11.02 11.44
C ASP A 234 15.89 11.81 12.09
N VAL A 235 16.64 11.14 12.97
CA VAL A 235 17.71 11.74 13.76
C VAL A 235 19.02 11.02 13.45
N THR A 236 19.93 11.74 12.79
CA THR A 236 21.30 11.28 12.58
C THR A 236 22.21 11.76 13.70
N LYS A 237 22.88 10.82 14.37
CA LYS A 237 23.87 11.09 15.43
C LYS A 237 25.14 10.26 15.20
N PRO A 238 26.30 10.67 15.75
CA PRO A 238 27.50 9.82 15.77
C PRO A 238 27.25 8.47 16.45
N ALA A 239 28.10 7.47 16.20
CA ALA A 239 28.03 6.20 16.93
C ALA A 239 28.18 6.43 18.44
N GLY A 240 27.38 5.73 19.26
CA GLY A 240 27.39 5.90 20.71
C GLY A 240 26.10 5.45 21.38
N ASN A 241 26.04 5.61 22.70
CA ASN A 241 24.83 5.35 23.48
C ASN A 241 24.03 6.64 23.62
N TYR A 242 22.73 6.54 23.43
CA TYR A 242 21.81 7.68 23.49
C TYR A 242 20.60 7.34 24.33
N ARG A 243 20.07 8.35 24.99
CA ARG A 243 18.78 8.30 25.66
C ARG A 243 17.80 9.13 24.84
N VAL A 244 16.70 8.49 24.44
CA VAL A 244 15.60 9.15 23.73
C VAL A 244 14.51 9.45 24.74
N THR A 245 14.10 10.71 24.83
CA THR A 245 12.99 11.15 25.67
C THR A 245 11.93 11.75 24.77
N VAL A 246 10.67 11.39 24.99
CA VAL A 246 9.51 11.91 24.26
C VAL A 246 8.49 12.46 25.24
N SER A 247 7.73 13.44 24.80
CA SER A 247 6.59 13.99 25.54
C SER A 247 5.45 14.27 24.57
N CYS A 248 4.22 14.29 25.09
CA CYS A 248 3.08 14.81 24.34
C CYS A 248 2.18 15.66 25.21
N HIS A 249 1.46 16.57 24.57
CA HIS A 249 0.50 17.48 25.18
C HIS A 249 -0.72 17.63 24.27
N GLY A 250 -1.90 17.87 24.86
CA GLY A 250 -3.18 17.93 24.16
C GLY A 250 -4.07 16.73 24.53
N PRO A 251 -5.19 16.51 23.82
CA PRO A 251 -6.10 15.41 24.11
C PRO A 251 -5.59 14.05 23.59
N GLY A 252 -6.16 12.95 24.08
CA GLY A 252 -6.01 11.62 23.50
C GLY A 252 -4.70 10.92 23.84
N LYS A 253 -4.28 9.98 22.99
CA LYS A 253 -3.08 9.17 23.17
C LYS A 253 -2.16 9.20 21.97
N VAL A 254 -0.86 9.17 22.22
CA VAL A 254 0.18 9.03 21.19
C VAL A 254 1.08 7.86 21.53
N SER A 255 1.19 6.91 20.60
CA SER A 255 2.14 5.81 20.64
C SER A 255 3.40 6.20 19.87
N PHE A 256 4.54 6.19 20.55
CA PHE A 256 5.84 6.45 19.96
C PHE A 256 6.56 5.14 19.70
N LEU A 257 7.07 4.99 18.48
CA LEU A 257 7.84 3.86 18.03
C LEU A 257 9.25 4.35 17.66
N VAL A 258 10.28 3.76 18.28
CA VAL A 258 11.67 4.10 17.98
C VAL A 258 12.33 2.93 17.27
N ARG A 259 12.91 3.21 16.11
CA ARG A 259 13.63 2.25 15.28
C ARG A 259 15.04 2.76 15.00
N THR A 260 15.98 1.84 14.86
CA THR A 260 17.31 2.15 14.30
C THR A 260 17.33 1.75 12.84
N GLY A 261 18.18 2.42 12.06
CA GLY A 261 18.29 2.16 10.63
C GLY A 261 19.57 2.72 10.06
N LYS A 262 19.79 2.46 8.77
CA LYS A 262 20.93 3.02 8.04
C LYS A 262 20.60 4.45 7.63
N THR A 263 21.50 5.39 7.92
CA THR A 263 21.37 6.76 7.41
C THR A 263 21.65 6.77 5.91
N LEU A 264 20.72 7.32 5.13
CA LEU A 264 20.85 7.53 3.69
C LEU A 264 21.56 8.85 3.40
N ARG A 265 21.92 9.07 2.12
CA ARG A 265 22.69 10.25 1.70
C ARG A 265 21.94 11.57 1.91
N ASP A 266 20.62 11.52 1.90
CA ASP A 266 19.73 12.66 2.14
C ASP A 266 19.47 12.93 3.63
N GLY A 267 20.06 12.14 4.53
CA GLY A 267 19.91 12.25 5.97
C GLY A 267 18.71 11.49 6.56
N THR A 268 17.88 10.86 5.71
CA THR A 268 16.78 9.99 6.16
C THR A 268 17.30 8.67 6.71
N VAL A 269 16.48 7.97 7.48
CA VAL A 269 16.86 6.70 8.11
C VAL A 269 16.05 5.55 7.50
N ALA A 270 16.72 4.72 6.70
CA ALA A 270 16.14 3.48 6.20
C ALA A 270 16.12 2.44 7.34
N THR A 271 14.96 2.26 7.96
CA THR A 271 14.79 1.27 9.02
C THR A 271 14.66 -0.14 8.41
N ASN A 272 15.34 -1.11 9.00
CA ASN A 272 15.20 -2.53 8.64
C ASN A 272 14.05 -3.21 9.41
N GLY A 273 13.15 -2.42 10.01
CA GLY A 273 12.03 -2.88 10.84
C GLY A 273 12.40 -3.25 12.28
N GLN A 274 13.67 -3.18 12.70
CA GLN A 274 14.04 -3.47 14.08
C GLN A 274 13.55 -2.36 15.02
N THR A 275 12.59 -2.72 15.88
CA THR A 275 12.01 -1.83 16.88
C THR A 275 12.86 -1.88 18.14
N GLU A 276 13.41 -0.75 18.55
CA GLU A 276 14.15 -0.60 19.81
C GLU A 276 13.20 -0.42 20.99
N GLY A 277 12.05 0.21 20.75
CA GLY A 277 11.06 0.44 21.79
C GLY A 277 9.75 1.00 21.27
N THR A 278 8.69 0.77 22.05
CA THR A 278 7.39 1.38 21.85
C THR A 278 6.86 1.84 23.20
N VAL A 279 6.31 3.05 23.24
CA VAL A 279 5.64 3.58 24.44
C VAL A 279 4.38 4.31 24.02
N THR A 280 3.31 4.20 24.81
CA THR A 280 2.06 4.93 24.56
C THR A 280 1.82 5.87 25.72
N HIS A 281 1.59 7.15 25.40
CA HIS A 281 1.26 8.18 26.38
C HIS A 281 -0.16 8.67 26.21
N GLU A 282 -0.80 8.95 27.34
CA GLU A 282 -1.97 9.80 27.37
C GLU A 282 -1.50 11.24 27.38
N CYS A 283 -1.82 11.97 26.33
CA CYS A 283 -1.55 13.39 26.27
C CYS A 283 -2.56 14.03 27.23
N LYS A 284 -2.03 14.73 28.23
CA LYS A 284 -2.83 15.46 29.22
C LYS A 284 -2.42 16.93 29.19
N GLY A 285 -3.30 17.80 29.68
CA GLY A 285 -3.06 19.24 29.73
C GLY A 285 -2.04 19.69 30.78
N ASP A 286 -1.63 18.80 31.68
CA ASP A 286 -0.50 18.96 32.60
C ASP A 286 0.81 18.33 32.07
N GLY A 287 0.71 17.55 30.98
CA GLY A 287 1.84 16.93 30.31
C GLY A 287 2.37 15.68 30.99
N GLU A 288 2.68 14.65 30.20
CA GLU A 288 3.48 13.51 30.62
C GLU A 288 4.69 13.38 29.69
N PHE A 289 5.86 13.06 30.24
CA PHE A 289 7.03 12.68 29.44
C PHE A 289 7.49 11.28 29.84
N SER A 290 8.15 10.61 28.92
CA SER A 290 8.84 9.37 29.22
C SER A 290 10.15 9.28 28.50
N SER A 291 11.06 8.59 29.17
CA SER A 291 12.35 8.23 28.64
C SER A 291 12.28 6.81 28.15
N PHE A 292 12.70 6.60 26.92
CA PHE A 292 13.10 5.28 26.47
C PHE A 292 14.42 4.88 27.12
N ALA A 293 14.64 3.57 27.24
CA ALA A 293 15.92 3.00 27.65
C ALA A 293 17.03 3.37 26.65
N SER A 294 18.28 3.27 27.09
CA SER A 294 19.46 3.61 26.29
C SER A 294 19.49 2.84 24.96
N ILE A 295 19.59 3.57 23.84
CA ILE A 295 19.71 3.04 22.49
C ILE A 295 21.16 3.19 22.04
N THR A 296 21.75 2.12 21.52
CA THR A 296 23.12 2.16 20.98
C THR A 296 23.07 2.33 19.46
N LEU A 297 23.71 3.38 18.95
CA LEU A 297 23.86 3.63 17.51
C LEU A 297 25.23 3.16 17.02
N ALA A 298 25.22 2.41 15.91
CA ALA A 298 26.41 2.06 15.16
C ALA A 298 26.87 3.23 14.26
N ALA A 299 28.09 3.13 13.72
CA ALA A 299 28.56 4.11 12.76
C ALA A 299 27.72 4.04 11.47
N GLY A 300 27.23 5.20 11.01
CA GLY A 300 26.37 5.29 9.82
C GLY A 300 24.91 4.85 10.05
N SER A 301 24.49 4.66 11.31
CA SER A 301 23.07 4.44 11.66
C SER A 301 22.42 5.69 12.25
N GLY A 302 21.11 5.80 12.07
CA GLY A 302 20.27 6.84 12.68
C GLY A 302 19.09 6.25 13.46
N LEU A 303 18.33 7.15 14.08
CA LEU A 303 17.07 6.85 14.76
C LEU A 303 15.91 7.35 13.92
N SER A 304 14.84 6.58 13.85
CA SER A 304 13.54 7.03 13.36
C SER A 304 12.53 6.95 14.49
N ILE A 305 11.91 8.08 14.84
CA ILE A 305 10.92 8.20 15.92
C ILE A 305 9.56 8.48 15.28
N THR A 306 8.67 7.50 15.29
CA THR A 306 7.33 7.61 14.70
C THR A 306 6.28 7.78 15.78
N ALA A 307 5.47 8.83 15.69
CA ALA A 307 4.32 9.10 16.54
C ALA A 307 3.01 8.65 15.85
N GLN A 308 2.24 7.82 16.54
CA GLN A 308 0.93 7.34 16.12
C GLN A 308 -0.13 7.87 17.08
N ALA A 309 -0.81 8.94 16.67
CA ALA A 309 -1.90 9.56 17.41
C ALA A 309 -3.21 8.77 17.22
N ASP A 310 -3.95 8.57 18.31
CA ASP A 310 -5.33 8.11 18.25
C ASP A 310 -6.27 9.19 17.66
N SER A 311 -7.55 8.86 17.50
CA SER A 311 -8.53 9.79 16.92
C SER A 311 -8.74 11.07 17.74
N ALA A 312 -8.50 11.03 19.05
CA ALA A 312 -8.69 12.19 19.93
C ALA A 312 -7.48 13.13 19.88
N ALA A 313 -6.26 12.58 19.80
CA ALA A 313 -5.00 13.31 19.68
C ALA A 313 -4.75 13.86 18.28
N ARG A 314 -5.30 13.21 17.25
CA ARG A 314 -5.10 13.59 15.86
C ARG A 314 -5.50 15.04 15.58
N ASN A 315 -4.57 15.78 15.00
CA ASN A 315 -4.70 17.19 14.64
C ASN A 315 -4.94 18.16 15.80
N LYS A 316 -4.67 17.71 17.02
CA LYS A 316 -4.88 18.50 18.24
C LYS A 316 -3.70 18.40 19.17
N ALA A 317 -3.20 17.20 19.41
CA ALA A 317 -2.02 16.99 20.23
C ALA A 317 -0.74 17.39 19.47
N GLY A 318 0.24 17.86 20.22
CA GLY A 318 1.61 18.03 19.76
C GLY A 318 2.56 17.19 20.59
N TRP A 319 3.72 16.88 20.04
CA TRP A 319 4.72 16.06 20.70
C TRP A 319 6.11 16.66 20.55
N ALA A 320 7.01 16.27 21.43
CA ALA A 320 8.39 16.69 21.36
C ALA A 320 9.31 15.52 21.69
N TYR A 321 10.55 15.61 21.22
CA TYR A 321 11.57 14.63 21.55
C TYR A 321 12.93 15.27 21.78
N LEU A 322 13.74 14.55 22.56
CA LEU A 322 15.12 14.89 22.85
C LEU A 322 15.98 13.63 22.76
N VAL A 323 17.11 13.72 22.04
CA VAL A 323 18.11 12.65 21.95
C VAL A 323 19.41 13.15 22.55
N ILE A 324 19.79 12.61 23.70
CA ILE A 324 20.99 12.99 24.45
C ILE A 324 21.97 11.81 24.57
N PRO A 325 23.29 12.05 24.64
CA PRO A 325 24.25 11.00 24.99
C PRO A 325 23.89 10.36 26.34
N GLY A 326 23.95 9.02 26.40
CA GLY A 326 23.62 8.20 27.57
C GLY A 326 24.83 7.70 28.34
#